data_AF-A0A0E3BM93-F1
#
_entry.id   AF-A0A0E3BM93-F1
#
_cell.length_a   1.000
_cell.length_b   1.000
_cell.length_c   1.000
_cell.angle_alpha   90.00
_cell.angle_beta   90.00
_cell.angle_gamma   90.00
#
_symmetry.space_group_name_H-M   'P 1'
#
loop_
_entity.id
_entity.type
_entity.pdbx_description
1 polymer ?
#
loop_
_entity_poly.entity_id
_entity_poly.type
_entity_poly.pdbx_seq_one_letter_code
_entity_poly.pdbx_strand_id
1 'polypeptide(L)'
;MIVMKFKKFFAAVAATAAFVASSSAHAGLFDNLDFSGSKRRLETYSKVLDKQLVDHFYWMADDGKKEGLNEKFANTLYTFRNLTEGSLTVRKPYFVGDNLAEMSREMREFGKTPMDDEMGREYIAFAKARGNTVHLYKPAMGAEMSRFFDNHFEFKPDSNIRNYFKSENALIEVAPDGRIVSLQMRAHQAIFNFTARSFQYVTFVFGPDYMQLFENKIPNSFMAETFLRVVE
;
A
#
# COMPACT_ATOMS: atom_id res chain seq x y z
N MET A 1 -26.62 54.53 50.27
CA MET A 1 -26.90 54.14 51.67
C MET A 1 -28.40 54.15 51.85
N ILE A 2 -29.03 52.98 51.91
CA ILE A 2 -30.22 52.65 52.72
C ILE A 2 -30.50 51.16 52.49
N VAL A 3 -30.57 50.48 53.63
CA VAL A 3 -30.72 49.04 53.86
C VAL A 3 -32.18 48.79 54.25
N MET A 4 -32.77 47.66 53.86
CA MET A 4 -33.78 46.86 54.60
C MET A 4 -34.21 45.70 53.69
N LYS A 5 -33.81 44.43 53.86
CA LYS A 5 -34.12 43.42 54.91
C LYS A 5 -35.61 43.30 55.26
N PHE A 6 -36.21 42.13 54.99
CA PHE A 6 -37.07 41.31 55.88
C PHE A 6 -37.49 40.01 55.11
N LYS A 7 -36.89 38.84 55.38
CA LYS A 7 -37.35 37.71 56.25
C LYS A 7 -38.64 37.03 55.77
N LYS A 8 -38.58 35.82 55.16
CA LYS A 8 -38.51 34.43 55.72
C LYS A 8 -39.90 33.80 55.96
N PHE A 9 -40.19 32.63 55.37
CA PHE A 9 -40.89 31.42 55.92
C PHE A 9 -40.95 30.35 54.79
N PHE A 10 -40.17 29.27 54.77
CA PHE A 10 -40.19 27.95 55.48
C PHE A 10 -41.15 26.88 54.91
N ALA A 11 -40.57 25.81 54.33
CA ALA A 11 -40.89 24.35 54.43
C ALA A 11 -40.17 23.63 53.26
N ALA A 12 -39.06 22.89 53.39
CA ALA A 12 -38.70 21.70 54.17
C ALA A 12 -39.40 20.39 53.74
N VAL A 13 -38.71 19.57 52.91
CA VAL A 13 -38.72 18.08 52.89
C VAL A 13 -37.36 17.63 52.27
N ALA A 14 -36.38 17.24 53.08
CA ALA A 14 -35.86 15.87 53.31
C ALA A 14 -35.32 15.16 52.05
N ALA A 15 -33.99 15.09 51.87
CA ALA A 15 -33.09 13.94 52.17
C ALA A 15 -33.29 12.78 51.18
N THR A 16 -32.30 12.43 50.34
CA THR A 16 -31.22 11.50 50.73
C THR A 16 -29.95 11.67 49.89
N ALA A 17 -28.80 11.57 50.57
CA ALA A 17 -27.50 11.34 49.97
C ALA A 17 -27.38 9.88 49.50
N ALA A 18 -26.83 9.65 48.32
CA ALA A 18 -26.21 8.37 47.96
C ALA A 18 -25.20 8.55 46.83
N PHE A 19 -23.96 8.18 47.14
CA PHE A 19 -22.90 7.67 46.27
C PHE A 19 -22.31 8.58 45.18
N VAL A 20 -21.18 9.18 45.56
CA VAL A 20 -20.01 9.26 44.68
C VAL A 20 -19.62 7.83 44.29
N ALA A 21 -19.77 7.50 43.00
CA ALA A 21 -19.12 6.36 42.38
C ALA A 21 -18.39 6.86 41.12
N SER A 22 -17.07 6.83 41.23
CA SER A 22 -16.12 6.83 40.13
C SER A 22 -16.54 5.85 39.03
N SER A 23 -16.41 6.24 37.76
CA SER A 23 -15.34 5.70 36.90
C SER A 23 -15.60 6.06 35.44
N SER A 24 -14.57 6.65 34.85
CA SER A 24 -14.23 6.61 33.45
C SER A 24 -14.53 5.24 32.82
N ALA A 25 -15.62 5.16 32.06
CA ALA A 25 -15.99 3.99 31.26
C ALA A 25 -16.46 4.43 29.88
N HIS A 26 -15.60 5.10 29.11
CA HIS A 26 -15.82 5.34 27.67
C HIS A 26 -14.63 4.87 26.80
N ALA A 27 -13.62 4.19 27.39
CA ALA A 27 -12.49 3.64 26.64
C ALA A 27 -12.77 2.26 26.00
N GLY A 28 -13.78 1.50 26.46
CA GLY A 28 -13.97 0.09 26.07
C GLY A 28 -14.98 -0.20 24.95
N LEU A 29 -15.78 0.78 24.51
CA LEU A 29 -16.82 0.51 23.50
C LEU A 29 -16.30 0.57 22.06
N PHE A 30 -15.20 1.29 21.82
CA PHE A 30 -14.56 1.41 20.50
C PHE A 30 -13.37 0.45 20.31
N ASP A 31 -12.80 -0.09 21.39
CA ASP A 31 -11.71 -1.06 21.30
C ASP A 31 -12.14 -2.37 20.63
N ASN A 32 -13.40 -2.78 20.78
CA ASN A 32 -13.94 -4.03 20.22
C ASN A 32 -14.22 -4.01 18.70
N LEU A 33 -14.14 -2.86 18.04
CA LEU A 33 -14.39 -2.76 16.59
C LEU A 33 -13.14 -3.06 15.75
N ASP A 34 -11.93 -2.82 16.27
CA ASP A 34 -10.66 -3.03 15.53
C ASP A 34 -10.08 -4.45 15.71
N PHE A 35 -10.57 -5.26 16.67
CA PHE A 35 -10.05 -6.63 16.89
C PHE A 35 -10.20 -7.55 15.67
N SER A 36 -11.24 -7.36 14.85
CA SER A 36 -11.41 -8.18 13.64
C SER A 36 -10.40 -7.81 12.54
N GLY A 37 -10.09 -6.51 12.42
CA GLY A 37 -9.13 -5.98 11.44
C GLY A 37 -7.70 -6.33 11.80
N SER A 38 -7.29 -6.07 13.04
CA SER A 38 -5.92 -6.37 13.51
C SER A 38 -5.62 -7.86 13.49
N LYS A 39 -6.58 -8.71 13.91
CA LYS A 39 -6.43 -10.18 13.85
C LYS A 39 -6.29 -10.66 12.41
N ARG A 40 -7.09 -10.14 11.48
CA ARG A 40 -6.98 -10.49 10.06
C ARG A 40 -5.64 -10.06 9.47
N ARG A 41 -5.17 -8.85 9.79
CA ARG A 41 -3.85 -8.37 9.35
C ARG A 41 -2.72 -9.28 9.85
N LEU A 42 -2.72 -9.62 11.14
CA LEU A 42 -1.77 -10.58 11.71
C LEU A 42 -1.84 -11.94 11.04
N GLU A 43 -3.04 -12.45 10.79
CA GLU A 43 -3.22 -13.72 10.09
C GLU A 43 -2.63 -13.66 8.68
N THR A 44 -2.95 -12.62 7.90
CA THR A 44 -2.38 -12.42 6.56
C THR A 44 -0.85 -12.32 6.61
N TYR A 45 -0.30 -11.53 7.51
CA TYR A 45 1.15 -11.38 7.66
C TYR A 45 1.83 -12.67 8.13
N SER A 46 1.18 -13.47 8.96
CA SER A 46 1.71 -14.77 9.40
C SER A 46 1.77 -15.80 8.27
N LYS A 47 0.93 -15.64 7.24
CA LYS A 47 0.87 -16.52 6.06
C LYS A 47 1.75 -16.06 4.90
N VAL A 48 2.36 -14.88 4.98
CA VAL A 48 3.34 -14.41 3.99
C VAL A 48 4.49 -15.41 3.91
N LEU A 49 4.72 -15.95 2.71
CA LEU A 49 5.76 -16.95 2.48
C LEU A 49 7.14 -16.30 2.32
N ASP A 50 7.26 -15.19 1.59
CA ASP A 50 8.52 -14.44 1.46
C ASP A 50 8.59 -13.32 2.50
N LYS A 51 8.76 -13.73 3.77
CA LYS A 51 8.78 -12.80 4.89
C LYS A 51 9.99 -11.86 4.85
N GLN A 52 11.13 -12.32 4.32
CA GLN A 52 12.32 -11.48 4.18
C GLN A 52 12.07 -10.29 3.24
N LEU A 53 11.39 -10.53 2.11
CA LEU A 53 11.04 -9.45 1.19
C LEU A 53 10.03 -8.49 1.83
N VAL A 54 8.97 -9.01 2.46
CA VAL A 54 7.96 -8.16 3.09
C VAL A 54 8.58 -7.33 4.21
N ASP A 55 9.33 -7.94 5.11
CA ASP A 55 9.95 -7.28 6.27
C ASP A 55 11.03 -6.27 5.84
N HIS A 56 11.55 -6.35 4.60
CA HIS A 56 12.45 -5.34 4.04
C HIS A 56 11.72 -4.04 3.71
N PHE A 57 10.44 -4.09 3.35
CA PHE A 57 9.65 -2.91 2.95
C PHE A 57 8.62 -2.46 3.98
N TYR A 58 8.16 -3.39 4.81
CA TYR A 58 6.96 -3.25 5.61
C TYR A 58 7.23 -3.66 7.05
N TRP A 59 6.52 -3.04 7.99
CA TRP A 59 6.48 -3.44 9.38
C TRP A 59 5.05 -3.61 9.86
N MET A 60 4.87 -4.50 10.82
CA MET A 60 3.62 -4.69 11.56
C MET A 60 3.95 -4.76 13.05
N ALA A 61 3.17 -4.06 13.87
CA ALA A 61 3.25 -4.21 15.32
C ALA A 61 2.75 -5.61 15.75
N ASP A 62 3.27 -6.14 16.85
CA ASP A 62 2.93 -7.49 17.34
C ASP A 62 1.42 -7.67 17.61
N ASP A 63 0.70 -6.59 17.88
CA ASP A 63 -0.75 -6.58 18.11
C ASP A 63 -1.59 -6.44 16.84
N GLY A 64 -0.95 -6.26 15.68
CA GLY A 64 -1.60 -6.06 14.38
C GLY A 64 -2.34 -4.74 14.24
N LYS A 65 -2.29 -3.85 15.23
CA LYS A 65 -3.06 -2.59 15.23
C LYS A 65 -2.38 -1.51 14.39
N LYS A 66 -1.06 -1.61 14.24
CA LYS A 66 -0.27 -0.67 13.45
C LYS A 66 0.57 -1.40 12.42
N GLU A 67 0.66 -0.77 11.27
CA GLU A 67 1.44 -1.22 10.14
C GLU A 67 1.90 -0.03 9.32
N GLY A 68 2.91 -0.26 8.48
CA GLY A 68 3.36 0.76 7.56
C GLY A 68 4.58 0.33 6.78
N LEU A 69 5.19 1.30 6.10
CA LEU A 69 6.48 1.11 5.46
C LEU A 69 7.59 1.29 6.47
N ASN A 70 8.68 0.54 6.28
CA ASN A 70 9.88 0.69 7.09
C ASN A 70 10.38 2.13 7.13
N GLU A 71 11.03 2.50 8.24
CA GLU A 71 11.45 3.87 8.53
C GLU A 71 12.32 4.49 7.43
N LYS A 72 13.07 3.67 6.67
CA LYS A 72 13.83 4.13 5.50
C LYS A 72 12.96 4.84 4.45
N PHE A 73 11.65 4.58 4.41
CA PHE A 73 10.70 5.22 3.53
C PHE A 73 9.95 6.40 4.17
N ALA A 74 10.21 6.73 5.44
CA ALA A 74 9.50 7.78 6.18
C ALA A 74 9.64 9.17 5.53
N ASN A 75 10.77 9.43 4.86
CA ASN A 75 11.04 10.68 4.15
C ASN A 75 10.65 10.64 2.66
N THR A 76 9.97 9.59 2.23
CA THR A 76 9.48 9.46 0.85
C THR A 76 8.01 9.80 0.76
N LEU A 77 7.51 10.00 -0.46
CA LEU A 77 6.08 10.16 -0.71
C LEU A 77 5.33 8.82 -0.81
N TYR A 78 6.00 7.70 -0.55
CA TYR A 78 5.36 6.38 -0.56
C TYR A 78 4.56 6.15 0.73
N THR A 79 3.37 5.60 0.54
CA THR A 79 2.46 5.17 1.60
C THR A 79 2.11 3.71 1.40
N PHE A 80 2.03 2.94 2.49
CA PHE A 80 1.51 1.57 2.44
C PHE A 80 0.06 1.57 1.91
N ARG A 81 -0.27 0.58 1.08
CA ARG A 81 -1.61 0.44 0.51
C ARG A 81 -2.29 -0.87 0.89
N ASN A 82 -1.63 -2.00 0.63
CA ASN A 82 -2.22 -3.30 0.90
C ASN A 82 -1.14 -4.37 1.08
N LEU A 83 -1.43 -5.36 1.91
CA LEU A 83 -0.67 -6.60 2.07
C LEU A 83 -1.62 -7.78 1.90
N THR A 84 -1.24 -8.72 1.04
CA THR A 84 -1.84 -10.06 0.94
C THR A 84 -0.78 -11.12 1.18
N GLU A 85 -1.16 -12.39 1.18
CA GLU A 85 -0.25 -13.52 1.41
C GLU A 85 0.86 -13.62 0.34
N GLY A 86 0.66 -13.03 -0.85
CA GLY A 86 1.64 -13.03 -1.94
C GLY A 86 1.81 -11.69 -2.66
N SER A 87 1.36 -10.58 -2.07
CA SER A 87 1.66 -9.27 -2.63
C SER A 87 1.74 -8.15 -1.58
N LEU A 88 2.62 -7.19 -1.82
CA LEU A 88 2.74 -5.95 -1.05
C LEU A 88 2.60 -4.78 -2.03
N THR A 89 1.63 -3.90 -1.79
CA THR A 89 1.41 -2.72 -2.61
C THR A 89 1.68 -1.45 -1.82
N VAL A 90 2.42 -0.55 -2.45
CA VAL A 90 2.67 0.80 -1.97
C VAL A 90 2.20 1.80 -3.01
N ARG A 91 1.92 3.03 -2.57
CA ARG A 91 1.41 4.10 -3.42
C ARG A 91 2.18 5.38 -3.20
N LYS A 92 2.44 6.13 -4.26
CA LYS A 92 3.02 7.48 -4.23
C LYS A 92 2.16 8.44 -5.05
N PRO A 93 1.80 9.63 -4.53
CA PRO A 93 1.28 10.71 -5.35
C PRO A 93 2.30 11.06 -6.44
N TYR A 94 1.87 11.10 -7.69
CA TYR A 94 2.76 11.33 -8.83
C TYR A 94 2.52 12.69 -9.48
N PHE A 95 1.28 12.99 -9.85
CA PHE A 95 0.93 14.22 -10.55
C PHE A 95 -0.32 14.88 -9.96
N VAL A 96 -0.35 16.21 -10.00
CA VAL A 96 -1.53 17.03 -9.75
C VAL A 96 -1.58 18.09 -10.84
N GLY A 97 -2.72 18.25 -11.49
CA GLY A 97 -2.93 19.27 -12.51
C GLY A 97 -4.41 19.62 -12.70
N ASP A 98 -4.66 20.54 -13.62
CA ASP A 98 -5.99 21.16 -13.73
C ASP A 98 -6.96 20.38 -14.63
N ASN A 99 -6.46 19.50 -15.51
CA ASN A 99 -7.33 18.72 -16.40
C ASN A 99 -6.77 17.35 -16.81
N LEU A 100 -7.67 16.47 -17.26
CA LEU A 100 -7.37 15.10 -17.67
C LEU A 100 -6.50 15.02 -18.94
N ALA A 101 -6.53 16.04 -19.81
CA ALA A 101 -5.83 16.03 -21.09
C ALA A 101 -4.32 16.18 -20.89
N GLU A 102 -3.91 17.10 -20.02
CA GLU A 102 -2.53 17.28 -19.61
C GLU A 102 -1.98 16.04 -18.90
N MET A 103 -2.75 15.49 -17.96
CA MET A 103 -2.38 14.25 -17.29
C MET A 103 -2.29 13.07 -18.25
N SER A 104 -3.19 12.96 -19.23
CA SER A 104 -3.12 11.91 -20.25
C SER A 104 -1.91 12.07 -21.18
N ARG A 105 -1.48 13.30 -21.45
CA ARG A 105 -0.23 13.57 -22.19
C ARG A 105 0.98 13.13 -21.36
N GLU A 106 1.06 13.58 -20.12
CA GLU A 106 2.11 13.20 -19.16
C GLU A 106 2.22 11.68 -19.02
N MET A 107 1.10 10.96 -18.81
CA MET A 107 1.10 9.50 -18.64
C MET A 107 1.45 8.71 -19.91
N ARG A 108 1.24 9.29 -21.10
CA ARG A 108 1.64 8.67 -22.38
C ARG A 108 3.11 8.85 -22.68
N GLU A 109 3.66 10.01 -22.31
CA GLU A 109 5.08 10.34 -22.48
C GLU A 109 5.94 9.83 -21.30
N PHE A 110 5.29 9.32 -20.25
CA PHE A 110 5.96 8.82 -19.07
C PHE A 110 6.90 7.66 -19.41
N GLY A 111 8.18 7.85 -19.07
CA GLY A 111 9.26 6.90 -19.36
C GLY A 111 10.27 6.77 -18.22
N LYS A 112 9.88 7.06 -16.98
CA LYS A 112 10.80 6.85 -15.84
C LYS A 112 11.00 5.36 -15.62
N THR A 113 12.23 4.99 -15.30
CA THR A 113 12.57 3.60 -15.03
C THR A 113 12.52 3.33 -13.52
N PRO A 114 12.12 2.13 -13.08
CA PRO A 114 12.12 1.74 -11.67
C PRO A 114 13.48 1.90 -10.97
N MET A 115 14.57 1.91 -11.72
CA MET A 115 15.92 2.08 -11.18
C MET A 115 16.19 3.49 -10.65
N ASP A 116 15.35 4.48 -10.99
CA ASP A 116 15.58 5.88 -10.63
C ASP A 116 14.90 6.29 -9.30
N ASP A 117 13.98 5.47 -8.77
CA ASP A 117 13.29 5.76 -7.52
C ASP A 117 13.67 4.82 -6.37
N GLU A 118 13.23 5.20 -5.18
CA GLU A 118 13.56 4.51 -3.93
C GLU A 118 13.05 3.07 -3.90
N MET A 119 11.83 2.80 -4.38
CA MET A 119 11.22 1.46 -4.29
C MET A 119 11.90 0.46 -5.22
N GLY A 120 12.25 0.86 -6.44
CA GLY A 120 12.94 -0.04 -7.36
C GLY A 120 14.40 -0.26 -6.97
N ARG A 121 15.13 0.78 -6.54
CA ARG A 121 16.51 0.63 -6.05
C ARG A 121 16.60 -0.29 -4.84
N GLU A 122 15.69 -0.13 -3.87
CA GLU A 122 15.64 -1.00 -2.68
C GLU A 122 15.29 -2.45 -3.02
N TYR A 123 14.44 -2.67 -4.02
CA TYR A 123 14.12 -4.02 -4.51
C TYR A 123 15.32 -4.69 -5.16
N ILE A 124 16.05 -3.95 -6.00
CA ILE A 124 17.28 -4.42 -6.64
C ILE A 124 18.35 -4.73 -5.60
N ALA A 125 18.55 -3.83 -4.64
CA ALA A 125 19.53 -4.02 -3.56
C ALA A 125 19.19 -5.24 -2.69
N PHE A 126 17.92 -5.43 -2.33
CA PHE A 126 17.45 -6.57 -1.57
C PHE A 126 17.71 -7.89 -2.30
N ALA A 127 17.28 -8.00 -3.57
CA ALA A 127 17.47 -9.20 -4.38
C ALA A 127 18.95 -9.61 -4.45
N LYS A 128 19.84 -8.63 -4.70
CA LYS A 128 21.28 -8.87 -4.73
C LYS A 128 21.84 -9.28 -3.37
N ALA A 129 21.37 -8.67 -2.28
CA ALA A 129 21.82 -9.00 -0.93
C ALA A 129 21.50 -10.45 -0.56
N ARG A 130 20.42 -11.04 -1.11
CA ARG A 130 20.08 -12.46 -0.94
C ARG A 130 20.62 -13.38 -2.05
N GLY A 131 21.52 -12.89 -2.90
CA GLY A 131 22.23 -13.68 -3.91
C GLY A 131 21.49 -13.87 -5.24
N ASN A 132 20.42 -13.12 -5.46
CA ASN A 132 19.61 -13.20 -6.69
C ASN A 132 19.96 -12.06 -7.66
N THR A 133 19.58 -12.24 -8.92
CA THR A 133 19.69 -11.19 -9.95
C THR A 133 18.34 -10.53 -10.18
N VAL A 134 18.36 -9.29 -10.71
CA VAL A 134 17.14 -8.60 -11.13
C VAL A 134 17.20 -8.33 -12.62
N HIS A 135 16.16 -8.76 -13.32
CA HIS A 135 16.00 -8.60 -14.76
C HIS A 135 15.01 -7.47 -15.04
N LEU A 136 15.39 -6.56 -15.93
CA LEU A 136 14.57 -5.44 -16.39
C LEU A 136 13.83 -5.82 -17.67
N TYR A 137 12.52 -5.55 -17.70
CA TYR A 137 11.65 -5.83 -18.84
C TYR A 137 10.96 -4.57 -19.35
N LYS A 138 10.61 -4.55 -20.64
CA LYS A 138 9.83 -3.50 -21.30
C LYS A 138 8.48 -3.28 -20.60
N PRO A 139 7.84 -2.09 -20.73
CA PRO A 139 6.55 -1.83 -20.12
C PRO A 139 5.41 -2.78 -20.52
N ALA A 140 5.53 -3.45 -21.67
CA ALA A 140 4.59 -4.49 -22.07
C ALA A 140 4.53 -5.65 -21.05
N MET A 141 5.64 -5.98 -20.39
CA MET A 141 5.67 -7.01 -19.35
C MET A 141 4.87 -6.58 -18.11
N GLY A 142 5.06 -5.35 -17.63
CA GLY A 142 4.29 -4.82 -16.49
C GLY A 142 2.78 -4.74 -16.78
N ALA A 143 2.42 -4.40 -18.02
CA ALA A 143 1.04 -4.42 -18.48
C ALA A 143 0.45 -5.84 -18.46
N GLU A 144 1.21 -6.83 -18.93
CA GLU A 144 0.76 -8.22 -18.92
C GLU A 144 0.62 -8.76 -17.50
N MET A 145 1.60 -8.53 -16.61
CA MET A 145 1.52 -8.85 -15.17
C MET A 145 0.26 -8.25 -14.51
N SER A 146 -0.04 -6.99 -14.82
CA SER A 146 -1.20 -6.28 -14.26
C SER A 146 -2.55 -6.85 -14.70
N ARG A 147 -2.59 -7.76 -15.70
CA ARG A 147 -3.84 -8.44 -16.11
C ARG A 147 -4.24 -9.57 -15.19
N PHE A 148 -3.29 -10.16 -14.47
CA PHE A 148 -3.54 -11.33 -13.61
C PHE A 148 -3.11 -11.14 -12.16
N PHE A 149 -2.34 -10.09 -11.85
CA PHE A 149 -2.10 -9.67 -10.47
C PHE A 149 -2.82 -8.36 -10.16
N ASP A 150 -3.40 -8.28 -8.96
CA ASP A 150 -4.08 -7.08 -8.49
C ASP A 150 -3.06 -5.99 -8.13
N ASN A 151 -3.27 -4.78 -8.64
CA ASN A 151 -2.48 -3.59 -8.29
C ASN A 151 -3.04 -2.87 -7.05
N HIS A 152 -4.12 -3.39 -6.46
CA HIS A 152 -4.74 -2.92 -5.22
C HIS A 152 -5.07 -1.42 -5.23
N PHE A 153 -5.53 -0.95 -6.40
CA PHE A 153 -5.92 0.44 -6.58
C PHE A 153 -6.90 0.90 -5.52
N GLU A 154 -6.69 2.10 -4.98
CA GLU A 154 -7.59 2.67 -3.99
C GLU A 154 -8.97 2.93 -4.56
N PHE A 155 -9.01 3.49 -5.76
CA PHE A 155 -10.24 3.96 -6.34
C PHE A 155 -10.79 2.90 -7.30
N LYS A 156 -12.06 2.58 -7.14
CA LYS A 156 -12.75 1.62 -8.00
C LYS A 156 -12.99 2.23 -9.39
N PRO A 157 -13.08 1.42 -10.45
CA PRO A 157 -13.33 1.94 -11.78
C PRO A 157 -14.59 2.82 -11.83
N ASP A 158 -14.44 4.03 -12.36
CA ASP A 158 -15.50 4.98 -12.60
C ASP A 158 -15.17 5.77 -13.87
N SER A 159 -16.17 6.43 -14.44
CA SER A 159 -16.11 7.32 -15.60
C SER A 159 -14.96 8.33 -15.55
N ASN A 160 -14.59 8.79 -14.35
CA ASN A 160 -13.55 9.78 -14.10
C ASN A 160 -12.20 9.20 -13.67
N ILE A 161 -12.05 7.87 -13.68
CA ILE A 161 -10.83 7.16 -13.29
C ILE A 161 -10.23 6.47 -14.51
N ARG A 162 -8.90 6.53 -14.64
CA ARG A 162 -8.13 5.87 -15.70
C ARG A 162 -6.92 5.17 -15.08
N ASN A 163 -6.68 3.93 -15.52
CA ASN A 163 -5.53 3.15 -15.09
C ASN A 163 -4.55 3.00 -16.26
N TYR A 164 -3.26 3.12 -16.00
CA TYR A 164 -2.19 3.02 -16.97
C TYR A 164 -1.20 1.93 -16.51
N PHE A 165 -1.10 0.86 -17.29
CA PHE A 165 -0.29 -0.32 -16.95
C PHE A 165 0.96 -0.49 -17.82
N LYS A 166 1.08 0.29 -18.90
CA LYS A 166 2.14 0.17 -19.92
C LYS A 166 3.09 1.36 -19.92
N SER A 167 3.19 2.06 -18.78
CA SER A 167 3.97 3.30 -18.68
C SER A 167 5.36 3.08 -18.08
N GLU A 168 5.61 1.96 -17.40
CA GLU A 168 6.88 1.69 -16.71
C GLU A 168 7.40 0.29 -16.96
N ASN A 169 8.72 0.13 -16.90
CA ASN A 169 9.37 -1.17 -16.90
C ASN A 169 8.95 -2.02 -15.70
N ALA A 170 9.00 -3.34 -15.88
CA ALA A 170 8.86 -4.30 -14.80
C ALA A 170 10.24 -4.83 -14.37
N LEU A 171 10.36 -5.21 -13.10
CA LEU A 171 11.53 -5.89 -12.56
C LEU A 171 11.14 -7.30 -12.12
N ILE A 172 11.96 -8.28 -12.47
CA ILE A 172 11.78 -9.69 -12.09
C ILE A 172 13.02 -10.14 -11.36
N GLU A 173 12.85 -10.68 -10.17
CA GLU A 173 13.93 -11.29 -9.42
C GLU A 173 14.08 -12.76 -9.79
N VAL A 174 15.32 -13.17 -10.04
CA VAL A 174 15.67 -14.53 -10.49
C VAL A 174 16.77 -15.10 -9.60
N ALA A 175 16.53 -16.31 -9.08
CA ALA A 175 17.50 -17.03 -8.27
C ALA A 175 18.65 -17.60 -9.13
N PRO A 176 19.79 -17.98 -8.52
CA PRO A 176 20.93 -18.55 -9.26
C PRO A 176 20.61 -19.79 -10.09
N ASP A 177 19.57 -20.54 -9.72
CA ASP A 177 19.06 -21.71 -10.45
C ASP A 177 18.17 -21.34 -11.66
N GLY A 178 17.94 -20.04 -11.89
CA GLY A 178 17.10 -19.51 -12.97
C GLY A 178 15.63 -19.40 -12.62
N ARG A 179 15.22 -19.79 -11.40
CA ARG A 179 13.81 -19.73 -10.97
C ARG A 179 13.39 -18.30 -10.65
N ILE A 180 12.17 -17.93 -11.04
CA ILE A 180 11.61 -16.63 -10.70
C ILE A 180 11.18 -16.64 -9.22
N VAL A 181 11.58 -15.60 -8.48
CA VAL A 181 11.36 -15.51 -7.03
C VAL A 181 10.28 -14.49 -6.68
N SER A 182 10.35 -13.30 -7.28
CA SER A 182 9.38 -12.24 -7.10
C SER A 182 9.38 -11.28 -8.28
N LEU A 183 8.32 -10.48 -8.35
CA LEU A 183 8.08 -9.50 -9.40
C LEU A 183 7.84 -8.15 -8.75
N GLN A 184 8.30 -7.07 -9.39
CA GLN A 184 7.87 -5.71 -9.10
C GLN A 184 7.21 -5.14 -10.35
N MET A 185 5.91 -4.90 -10.24
CA MET A 185 5.11 -4.25 -11.27
C MET A 185 4.67 -2.85 -10.83
N ARG A 186 4.35 -2.02 -11.81
CA ARG A 186 3.95 -0.64 -11.58
C ARG A 186 2.77 -0.25 -12.43
N ALA A 187 1.89 0.52 -11.85
CA ALA A 187 0.74 1.05 -12.55
C ALA A 187 0.41 2.46 -12.04
N HIS A 188 -0.17 3.28 -12.89
CA HIS A 188 -0.69 4.59 -12.50
C HIS A 188 -2.20 4.56 -12.48
N GLN A 189 -2.80 5.12 -11.44
CA GLN A 189 -4.21 5.42 -11.42
C GLN A 189 -4.40 6.93 -11.35
N ALA A 190 -5.22 7.40 -12.27
CA ALA A 190 -5.43 8.79 -12.52
C ALA A 190 -6.92 9.09 -12.34
N ILE A 191 -7.22 10.16 -11.60
CA ILE A 191 -8.56 10.47 -11.12
C ILE A 191 -8.83 11.92 -11.46
N PHE A 192 -10.01 12.15 -12.02
CA PHE A 192 -10.47 13.48 -12.34
C PHE A 192 -11.69 13.82 -11.51
N ASN A 193 -11.59 14.83 -10.68
CA ASN A 193 -12.76 15.39 -10.00
C ASN A 193 -12.80 16.89 -10.25
N PHE A 194 -12.48 17.69 -9.24
CA PHE A 194 -12.19 19.11 -9.38
C PHE A 194 -10.77 19.36 -9.92
N THR A 195 -9.85 18.45 -9.63
CA THR A 195 -8.45 18.45 -10.14
C THR A 195 -8.14 17.09 -10.76
N ALA A 196 -7.18 17.04 -11.68
CA ALA A 196 -6.57 15.80 -12.12
C ALA A 196 -5.47 15.39 -11.15
N ARG A 197 -5.54 14.18 -10.60
CA ARG A 197 -4.49 13.61 -9.73
C ARG A 197 -4.08 12.25 -10.26
N SER A 198 -2.80 11.93 -10.21
CA SER A 198 -2.34 10.57 -10.45
C SER A 198 -1.53 10.03 -9.29
N PHE A 199 -1.64 8.72 -9.12
CA PHE A 199 -0.95 7.95 -8.11
C PHE A 199 -0.22 6.82 -8.81
N GLN A 200 1.06 6.67 -8.51
CA GLN A 200 1.83 5.49 -8.86
C GLN A 200 1.60 4.42 -7.80
N TYR A 201 1.34 3.20 -8.24
CA TYR A 201 1.27 1.99 -7.44
C TYR A 201 2.47 1.13 -7.79
N VAL A 202 3.19 0.68 -6.78
CA VAL A 202 4.28 -0.27 -6.91
C VAL A 202 3.85 -1.52 -6.16
N THR A 203 3.75 -2.63 -6.89
CA THR A 203 3.26 -3.89 -6.35
C THR A 203 4.37 -4.93 -6.46
N PHE A 204 4.79 -5.44 -5.31
CA PHE A 204 5.63 -6.62 -5.22
C PHE A 204 4.73 -7.84 -5.20
N VAL A 205 5.00 -8.81 -6.06
CA VAL A 205 4.33 -10.11 -6.09
C VAL A 205 5.35 -11.18 -5.77
N PHE A 206 5.03 -12.07 -4.84
CA PHE A 206 5.96 -13.05 -4.29
C PHE A 206 5.22 -14.33 -3.88
N GLY A 207 5.99 -15.38 -3.66
CA GLY A 207 5.49 -16.69 -3.25
C GLY A 207 5.38 -17.69 -4.41
N PRO A 208 5.61 -18.99 -4.15
CA PRO A 208 5.74 -20.02 -5.18
C PRO A 208 4.50 -20.13 -6.06
N ASP A 209 3.29 -20.07 -5.49
CA ASP A 209 2.05 -20.20 -6.25
C ASP A 209 1.86 -19.08 -7.27
N TYR A 210 2.24 -17.85 -6.90
CA TYR A 210 2.18 -16.70 -7.79
C TYR A 210 3.24 -16.78 -8.89
N MET A 211 4.44 -17.28 -8.58
CA MET A 211 5.50 -17.46 -9.59
C MET A 211 5.14 -18.57 -10.56
N GLN A 212 4.57 -19.68 -10.08
CA GLN A 212 4.04 -20.74 -10.93
C GLN A 212 2.91 -20.23 -11.83
N LEU A 213 2.00 -19.38 -11.30
CA LEU A 213 0.98 -18.74 -12.11
C LEU A 213 1.60 -17.85 -13.21
N PHE A 214 2.61 -17.05 -12.86
CA PHE A 214 3.32 -16.20 -13.82
C PHE A 214 3.96 -17.03 -14.93
N GLU A 215 4.75 -18.05 -14.59
CA GLU A 215 5.44 -18.94 -15.53
C GLU A 215 4.46 -19.68 -16.45
N ASN A 216 3.28 -20.06 -15.94
CA ASN A 216 2.24 -20.71 -16.74
C ASN A 216 1.49 -19.74 -17.68
N LYS A 217 1.41 -18.46 -17.32
CA LYS A 217 0.63 -17.46 -18.07
C LYS A 217 1.46 -16.69 -19.09
N ILE A 218 2.76 -16.55 -18.84
CA ILE A 218 3.66 -15.77 -19.69
C ILE A 218 4.50 -16.70 -20.57
N PRO A 219 4.32 -16.66 -21.90
CA PRO A 219 5.15 -17.46 -22.81
C PRO A 219 6.63 -17.06 -22.74
N ASN A 220 7.52 -18.05 -22.85
CA ASN A 220 8.97 -17.81 -22.92
C ASN A 220 9.37 -16.87 -24.07
N SER A 221 8.66 -16.92 -25.20
CA SER A 221 8.87 -15.99 -26.31
C SER A 221 8.59 -14.54 -25.92
N PHE A 222 7.53 -14.30 -25.15
CA PHE A 222 7.19 -12.97 -24.66
C PHE A 222 8.20 -12.48 -23.62
N MET A 223 8.68 -13.36 -22.73
CA MET A 223 9.79 -13.05 -21.83
C MET A 223 11.03 -12.60 -22.61
N ALA A 224 11.44 -13.33 -23.63
CA ALA A 224 12.61 -13.00 -24.43
C ALA A 224 12.43 -11.67 -25.20
N GLU A 225 11.26 -11.43 -25.79
CA GLU A 225 10.98 -10.20 -26.55
C GLU A 225 10.95 -8.95 -25.68
N THR A 226 10.46 -9.09 -24.44
CA THR A 226 10.32 -7.98 -23.50
C THR A 226 11.53 -7.79 -22.60
N PHE A 227 12.44 -8.76 -22.53
CA PHE A 227 13.68 -8.63 -21.77
C PHE A 227 14.54 -7.48 -22.30
N LEU A 228 15.11 -6.69 -21.38
CA LEU A 228 16.03 -5.61 -21.71
C LEU A 228 17.46 -5.94 -21.28
N ARG A 229 17.66 -6.24 -19.99
CA ARG A 229 18.97 -6.56 -19.41
C ARG A 229 18.85 -7.07 -17.99
N VAL A 230 19.94 -7.63 -17.47
CA VAL A 230 20.15 -7.80 -16.03
C VAL A 230 20.58 -6.44 -15.45
N VAL A 231 20.05 -6.10 -14.27
CA VAL A 231 20.37 -4.85 -13.57
C VAL A 231 21.56 -5.09 -12.64
N GLU A 232 22.66 -4.44 -12.95
CA GLU A 232 23.92 -4.45 -12.19
C GLU A 232 23.87 -3.58 -10.94
#